data_AF-A0A9R1EQF3-F1
#
_entry.id   AF-A0A9R1EQF3-F1
#
_cell.length_a   1.000
_cell.length_b   1.000
_cell.length_c   1.000
_cell.angle_alpha   90.00
_cell.angle_beta   90.00
_cell.angle_gamma   90.00
#
_symmetry.space_group_name_H-M   'P 1'
#
loop_
_entity.id
_entity.type
_entity.pdbx_description
1 polymer ?
#
loop_
_entity_poly.entity_id
_entity_poly.type
_entity_poly.pdbx_seq_one_letter_code
_entity_poly.pdbx_strand_id
1 'polypeptide(L)' 'MARYWWDGILTNNAQPRKALASLLHLVGWEIWKEWNARVFREKAVPVLVIVHAIKEETSMWALVGARHLCNLMPRK' A
#
# COMPACT_ATOMS: atom_id res chain seq x y z
N MET A 1 16.33 -14.23 5.34
CA MET A 1 15.08 -14.09 6.14
C MET A 1 14.03 -13.26 5.43
N ALA A 2 14.32 -12.00 5.07
CA ALA A 2 13.36 -11.14 4.37
C ALA A 2 12.80 -11.79 3.08
N ARG A 3 13.65 -12.31 2.18
CA ARG A 3 13.20 -12.86 0.88
C ARG A 3 12.19 -14.00 1.02
N TYR A 4 12.40 -14.93 1.95
CA TYR A 4 11.46 -16.03 2.21
C TYR A 4 10.13 -15.54 2.78
N TRP A 5 10.17 -14.54 3.66
CA TRP A 5 8.96 -13.91 4.20
C TRP A 5 8.16 -13.17 3.10
N TRP A 6 8.87 -12.43 2.22
CA TRP A 6 8.31 -11.77 1.05
C TRP A 6 7.69 -12.75 0.05
N ASP A 7 8.41 -13.82 -0.29
CA ASP A 7 7.89 -14.85 -1.19
C ASP A 7 6.67 -15.55 -0.57
N GLY A 8 6.65 -15.81 0.74
CA GLY A 8 5.50 -16.39 1.43
C GLY A 8 4.23 -15.53 1.34
N ILE A 9 4.35 -14.21 1.55
CA ILE A 9 3.23 -13.27 1.40
C ILE A 9 2.73 -13.23 -0.05
N LEU A 10 3.63 -13.27 -1.03
CA LEU A 10 3.24 -13.16 -2.43
C LEU A 10 2.68 -14.46 -3.03
N THR A 11 3.01 -15.61 -2.44
CA THR A 11 2.61 -16.93 -2.94
C THR A 11 1.39 -17.51 -2.24
N ASN A 12 1.14 -17.15 -0.97
CA ASN A 12 0.05 -17.72 -0.17
C ASN A 12 -1.24 -16.89 -0.17
N ASN A 13 -1.42 -15.99 -1.15
CA ASN A 13 -2.60 -15.13 -1.24
C ASN A 13 -3.37 -15.39 -2.53
N ALA A 14 -4.71 -15.38 -2.43
CA ALA A 14 -5.61 -15.50 -3.59
C ALA A 14 -5.57 -14.28 -4.53
N GLN A 15 -4.93 -13.19 -4.10
CA GLN A 15 -4.82 -11.95 -4.86
C GLN A 15 -3.64 -12.00 -5.84
N PRO A 16 -3.72 -11.30 -6.99
CA PRO A 16 -2.64 -11.30 -7.95
C PRO A 16 -1.34 -10.80 -7.31
N ARG A 17 -0.25 -11.57 -7.43
CA ARG A 17 1.09 -11.23 -6.91
C ARG A 17 1.51 -9.78 -7.22
N LYS A 18 1.20 -9.31 -8.43
CA LYS A 18 1.48 -7.94 -8.87
C LYS A 18 0.72 -6.88 -8.06
N ALA A 19 -0.53 -7.15 -7.71
CA ALA A 19 -1.35 -6.25 -6.90
C ALA A 19 -0.84 -6.16 -5.47
N LEU A 20 -0.51 -7.29 -4.85
CA LEU A 20 0.09 -7.31 -3.51
C LEU A 20 1.44 -6.58 -3.47
N ALA A 21 2.31 -6.80 -4.47
CA ALA A 21 3.58 -6.11 -4.54
C ALA A 21 3.41 -4.58 -4.67
N SER A 22 2.48 -4.12 -5.53
CA SER A 22 2.15 -2.70 -5.65
C SER A 22 1.57 -2.12 -4.35
N LEU A 23 0.68 -2.84 -3.67
CA LEU A 23 0.11 -2.39 -2.39
C LEU A 23 1.19 -2.28 -1.31
N LEU A 24 2.08 -3.27 -1.19
CA LEU A 24 3.18 -3.22 -0.22
C LEU A 24 4.13 -2.06 -0.48
N HIS A 25 4.35 -1.71 -1.76
CA HIS A 25 5.10 -0.51 -2.12
C HIS A 25 4.41 0.77 -1.62
N LEU A 26 3.11 0.92 -1.85
CA LEU A 26 2.32 2.05 -1.36
C LEU A 26 2.32 2.15 0.18
N VAL A 27 2.18 1.02 0.87
CA VAL A 27 2.26 0.96 2.33
C VAL A 27 3.62 1.48 2.82
N GLY A 28 4.71 0.97 2.24
CA GLY A 28 6.07 1.43 2.59
C GLY A 28 6.27 2.92 2.31
N TRP A 29 5.74 3.41 1.18
CA TRP A 29 5.79 4.81 0.79
C TRP A 29 5.04 5.72 1.78
N GLU A 30 3.81 5.39 2.17
CA GLU A 30 3.04 6.19 3.13
C GLU A 30 3.67 6.21 4.53
N ILE A 31 4.20 5.06 4.99
CA ILE A 31 4.91 4.99 6.27
C ILE A 31 6.16 5.89 6.24
N TRP A 32 6.92 5.84 5.15
CA TRP A 32 8.10 6.69 4.99
C TRP A 32 7.75 8.18 4.98
N LYS A 33 6.66 8.56 4.28
CA LYS A 33 6.16 9.95 4.29
C LYS A 33 5.73 10.40 5.69
N GLU A 34 5.01 9.58 6.44
CA GLU A 34 4.63 9.89 7.82
C GLU A 34 5.87 10.07 8.70
N TRP A 35 6.85 9.18 8.59
CA TRP A 35 8.06 9.27 9.40
C TRP A 35 8.83 10.56 9.13
N ASN A 36 8.96 10.94 7.85
CA ASN A 36 9.53 12.24 7.47
C ASN A 36 8.72 13.42 7.98
N ALA A 37 7.39 13.38 7.88
CA ALA A 37 6.54 14.45 8.41
C ALA A 37 6.71 14.61 9.92
N ARG A 38 6.83 13.51 10.65
CA ARG A 38 7.03 13.51 12.10
C ARG A 38 8.39 14.07 12.49
N VAL A 39 9.46 13.65 11.80
CA VAL A 39 10.83 14.09 12.10
C VAL A 39 11.06 15.55 11.71
N PHE A 40 10.60 15.96 10.52
CA PHE A 40 10.93 17.28 9.97
C PHE A 40 9.88 18.36 10.23
N ARG A 41 8.63 17.97 10.57
CA ARG A 41 7.52 18.92 10.75
C ARG A 41 6.83 18.79 12.12
N GLU A 42 7.31 17.90 12.99
CA GLU A 42 6.73 17.60 14.30
C GLU A 42 5.22 17.27 14.25
N LYS A 43 4.76 16.77 13.10
CA LYS A 43 3.36 16.40 12.87
C LYS A 43 3.25 14.88 12.83
N ALA A 44 2.44 14.35 13.73
CA ALA A 44 2.04 12.95 13.73
C ALA A 44 0.57 12.85 13.31
N VAL A 45 0.26 11.93 12.39
CA VAL A 45 -1.14 11.65 12.04
C VAL A 45 -1.60 10.31 12.61
N PRO A 46 -2.90 10.15 12.89
CA PRO A 46 -3.46 8.85 13.25
C PRO A 46 -3.24 7.83 12.14
N VAL A 47 -3.05 6.56 12.50
CA VAL A 47 -2.88 5.44 11.55
C VAL A 47 -4.01 5.39 10.52
N LEU A 48 -5.23 5.76 10.90
CA LEU A 48 -6.38 5.79 10.01
C LEU A 48 -6.18 6.75 8.82
N VAL A 49 -5.48 7.87 9.02
CA VAL A 49 -5.16 8.83 7.96
C VAL A 49 -4.19 8.22 6.94
N ILE A 50 -3.20 7.48 7.42
CA ILE A 50 -2.24 6.75 6.57
C ILE A 50 -2.99 5.68 5.76
N VAL A 51 -3.85 4.89 6.42
CA VAL A 51 -4.67 3.88 5.74
C VAL A 51 -5.59 4.49 4.69
N HIS A 52 -6.17 5.66 4.97
CA HIS A 52 -6.98 6.39 4.00
C HIS A 52 -6.15 6.83 2.79
N ALA A 53 -4.95 7.39 3.01
CA ALA A 53 -4.04 7.78 1.94
C ALA A 53 -3.66 6.59 1.04
N ILE A 54 -3.35 5.42 1.63
CA ILE A 54 -3.05 4.20 0.87
C ILE A 54 -4.24 3.80 -0.01
N LYS A 55 -5.47 3.85 0.51
CA LYS A 55 -6.68 3.50 -0.25
C LYS A 55 -6.95 4.46 -1.40
N GLU A 56 -6.80 5.76 -1.16
CA GLU A 56 -6.97 6.79 -2.19
C GLU A 56 -5.93 6.62 -3.30
N GLU A 57 -4.65 6.45 -2.95
CA GLU A 57 -3.59 6.27 -3.94
C GLU A 57 -3.75 4.97 -4.72
N THR A 58 -4.14 3.88 -4.05
CA THR A 58 -4.50 2.60 -4.71
C THR A 58 -5.65 2.80 -5.71
N SER A 59 -6.68 3.55 -5.33
CA SER A 59 -7.83 3.87 -6.19
C SER A 59 -7.43 4.68 -7.41
N MET A 60 -6.61 5.71 -7.20
CA MET A 60 -6.09 6.57 -8.25
C MET A 60 -5.23 5.77 -9.25
N TRP A 61 -4.34 4.92 -8.76
CA TRP A 61 -3.51 4.08 -9.62
C TRP A 61 -4.35 3.09 -10.43
N ALA A 62 -5.35 2.48 -9.81
CA ALA A 62 -6.30 1.60 -10.48
C ALA A 62 -7.03 2.33 -11.62
N LEU A 63 -7.48 3.57 -11.38
CA LEU A 63 -8.15 4.42 -12.35
C LEU A 63 -7.25 4.79 -13.54
N VAL A 64 -5.98 5.11 -13.26
CA VAL A 64 -5.02 5.59 -14.27
C VAL A 64 -4.43 4.45 -15.12
N GLY A 65 -4.66 3.19 -14.75
CA GLY A 65 -4.35 2.04 -15.62
C GLY A 65 -3.72 0.83 -14.92
N ALA A 66 -3.40 0.92 -13.62
CA ALA A 66 -2.97 -0.23 -12.83
C ALA A 66 -4.15 -1.15 -12.47
N ARG A 67 -4.87 -1.66 -13.48
CA ARG A 67 -6.11 -2.43 -13.34
C ARG A 67 -5.98 -3.65 -12.42
N HIS A 68 -4.77 -4.18 -12.24
CA HIS A 68 -4.51 -5.28 -11.30
C HIS A 68 -4.82 -4.89 -9.84
N LEU A 69 -4.82 -3.60 -9.49
CA LEU A 69 -5.21 -3.09 -8.17
C LEU A 69 -6.73 -3.10 -7.94
N CYS A 70 -7.55 -3.12 -8.99
CA CYS A 70 -9.02 -3.17 -8.85
C CYS A 70 -9.48 -4.40 -8.05
N ASN A 71 -8.72 -5.50 -8.08
CA ASN A 71 -9.04 -6.72 -7.35
C ASN A 71 -8.86 -6.58 -5.83
N LEU A 72 -8.14 -5.56 -5.37
CA LEU A 72 -7.92 -5.27 -3.95
C LEU A 72 -8.96 -4.33 -3.36
N MET A 73 -9.74 -3.65 -4.21
CA MET A 73 -10.73 -2.68 -3.78
C MET A 73 -12.12 -3.33 -3.70
N PRO A 74 -12.99 -2.88 -2.78
CA PRO A 74 -14.38 -3.28 -2.79
C PRO A 74 -14.98 -2.95 -4.16
N ARG A 75 -15.60 -3.95 -4.81
CA ARG A 75 -16.43 -3.68 -5.99
C ARG A 75 -17.65 -2.90 -5.48
N LYS A 76 -17.92 -1.73 -6.06
CA LYS A 76 -19.20 -1.05 -5.87
C LYS A 76 -20.35 -1.91 -6.38
#